data_AF-A0A6J3KMZ5-F1
#
_entry.id   AF-A0A6J3KMZ5-F1
#
_cell.length_a   1.000
_cell.length_b   1.000
_cell.length_c   1.000
_cell.angle_alpha   90.00
_cell.angle_beta   90.00
_cell.angle_gamma   90.00
#
_symmetry.space_group_name_H-M   'P 1'
#
loop_
_entity.id
_entity.type
_entity.pdbx_description
1 polymer ?
#
loop_
_entity_poly.entity_id
_entity_poly.type
_entity_poly.pdbx_seq_one_letter_code
_entity_poly.pdbx_strand_id
1 'polypeptide(L)'
;MDIQEFRMRGKEMVEYICEFMSNIHNRRVTPDVGPGYLRPLLPSEAPREPEPWQDIMRDVESKIMPGITHWQHPRFHAYFPAGNSFPSILGDMLSDAIGCIGFSWAASPACTELETIVCDWFGKAIGLPTDFLYFSPGSKGGGVIQGSASECVLVCMLAARAQAIGRLKELPAHAHLDETALLGKLMAYCSRESHSCVEKDAMICFVKLRILEPDDKSVLRGETLRQAIEADTAEGYIPFFVSTTLGTTACCSFDNLREIGPVCKKYPGVWLHVDAAYAGNSFICPELKYLMAGIEYADSFNTNTNKFLLTNFDCSCLWVRDRFKLTGALVVDPLYLQHTHADTAIDYRHWSIPLSRRFRSLKLWFVMRSYGISGLQAYIRNHVQLAKRFEALVRKDSRFELCNEVVLGLVCFRAKGTDKLNQKLLSAINDSGKLHMVPARVNQRFTIRFALAAPNATASDVDIAWSIITDYLAELLESKDVMDELTQRKMLEEKKRATLEQRRSFFVRMVSDPAIQPGFTKTPNRTGGKLDTQATIGGIGSNPTNSATRSWISWPLAYLMKDAADTSELSLRFRHLDTMVRLKASGTGSRRGSSNGCSPDPSPSASPSRGRSPNGRA
;
A
#
# COMPACT_ATOMS: atom_id res chain seq x y z
N MET A 1 18.98 -35.37 -4.65
CA MET A 1 18.23 -35.31 -3.38
C MET A 1 17.18 -36.39 -3.29
N ASP A 2 17.36 -37.29 -2.32
CA ASP A 2 16.38 -38.25 -1.83
C ASP A 2 15.96 -37.89 -0.39
N ILE A 3 15.29 -38.80 0.32
CA ILE A 3 14.85 -38.58 1.72
C ILE A 3 16.03 -38.46 2.71
N GLN A 4 17.15 -39.16 2.49
CA GLN A 4 18.31 -39.08 3.39
C GLN A 4 19.12 -37.80 3.14
N GLU A 5 19.30 -37.41 1.87
CA GLU A 5 19.88 -36.12 1.55
C GLU A 5 18.98 -34.98 2.04
N PHE A 6 17.67 -35.02 1.81
CA PHE A 6 16.74 -34.02 2.35
C PHE A 6 16.81 -33.91 3.88
N ARG A 7 16.90 -35.03 4.60
CA ARG A 7 17.09 -35.07 6.06
C ARG A 7 18.39 -34.41 6.50
N MET A 8 19.46 -34.49 5.70
CA MET A 8 20.74 -33.83 5.95
C MET A 8 20.65 -32.33 5.62
N ARG A 9 20.24 -31.98 4.39
CA ARG A 9 20.17 -30.57 3.93
C ARG A 9 19.14 -29.75 4.69
N GLY A 10 18.04 -30.36 5.13
CA GLY A 10 17.04 -29.74 5.99
C GLY A 10 17.58 -29.38 7.38
N LYS A 11 18.48 -30.18 7.96
CA LYS A 11 19.19 -29.82 9.20
C LYS A 11 20.18 -28.69 8.99
N GLU A 12 20.98 -28.77 7.92
CA GLU A 12 21.93 -27.72 7.53
C GLU A 12 21.21 -26.37 7.31
N MET A 13 20.03 -26.40 6.67
CA MET A 13 19.18 -25.21 6.47
C MET A 13 18.58 -24.66 7.77
N VAL A 14 18.16 -25.52 8.71
CA VAL A 14 17.67 -25.07 10.03
C VAL A 14 18.79 -24.40 10.83
N GLU A 15 20.00 -24.98 10.85
CA GLU A 15 21.15 -24.38 11.52
C GLU A 15 21.52 -23.03 10.88
N TYR A 16 21.56 -22.97 9.55
CA TYR A 16 21.79 -21.75 8.79
C TYR A 16 20.77 -20.64 9.11
N ILE A 17 19.47 -20.98 9.25
CA ILE A 17 18.42 -20.02 9.64
C ILE A 17 18.66 -19.52 11.08
N CYS A 18 19.02 -20.40 12.01
CA CYS A 18 19.34 -20.03 13.39
C CYS A 18 20.55 -19.09 13.48
N GLU A 19 21.63 -19.38 12.75
CA GLU A 19 22.80 -18.52 12.66
C GLU A 19 22.47 -17.17 12.01
N PHE A 20 21.80 -17.19 10.84
CA PHE A 20 21.40 -15.99 10.12
C PHE A 20 20.54 -15.04 10.98
N MET A 21 19.51 -15.57 11.65
CA MET A 21 18.61 -14.75 12.48
C MET A 21 19.30 -14.23 13.74
N SER A 22 20.23 -14.99 14.33
CA SER A 22 21.01 -14.53 15.50
C SER A 22 22.01 -13.43 15.12
N ASN A 23 22.72 -13.61 14.00
CA ASN A 23 23.81 -12.75 13.55
C ASN A 23 23.37 -11.63 12.59
N ILE A 24 22.07 -11.47 12.33
CA ILE A 24 21.51 -10.48 11.38
C ILE A 24 21.95 -9.03 11.67
N HIS A 25 22.23 -8.73 12.95
CA HIS A 25 22.70 -7.42 13.42
C HIS A 25 24.11 -7.03 12.96
N ASN A 26 24.89 -7.99 12.43
CA ASN A 26 26.22 -7.79 11.87
C ASN A 26 26.21 -7.56 10.35
N ARG A 27 25.06 -7.73 9.68
CA ARG A 27 24.89 -7.47 8.24
C ARG A 27 24.38 -6.05 8.00
N ARG A 28 24.66 -5.47 6.83
CA ARG A 28 24.14 -4.15 6.44
C ARG A 28 22.62 -4.25 6.20
N VAL A 29 21.81 -3.34 6.75
CA VAL A 29 20.33 -3.44 6.67
C VAL A 29 19.80 -3.32 5.23
N THR A 30 20.47 -2.54 4.40
CA THR A 30 20.20 -2.35 2.96
C THR A 30 21.40 -2.80 2.13
N PRO A 31 21.20 -3.45 0.98
CA PRO A 31 22.29 -3.89 0.11
C PRO A 31 22.96 -2.70 -0.59
N ASP A 32 24.23 -2.86 -0.97
CA ASP A 32 25.03 -1.84 -1.67
C ASP A 32 25.20 -2.21 -3.15
N VAL A 33 24.08 -2.31 -3.88
CA VAL A 33 24.03 -2.86 -5.23
C VAL A 33 23.16 -2.03 -6.18
N GLY A 34 23.61 -1.88 -7.42
CA GLY A 34 22.84 -1.25 -8.49
C GLY A 34 21.77 -2.19 -9.09
N PRO A 35 20.71 -1.65 -9.72
CA PRO A 35 19.75 -2.44 -10.48
C PRO A 35 20.45 -3.32 -11.52
N GLY A 36 20.17 -4.62 -11.50
CA GLY A 36 20.75 -5.61 -12.43
C GLY A 36 22.03 -6.32 -11.95
N TYR A 37 22.59 -5.99 -10.77
CA TYR A 37 23.85 -6.54 -10.25
C TYR A 37 23.96 -8.09 -10.32
N LEU A 38 22.84 -8.80 -10.15
CA LEU A 38 22.82 -10.26 -10.06
C LEU A 38 22.99 -10.97 -11.42
N ARG A 39 22.59 -10.34 -12.54
CA ARG A 39 22.66 -10.98 -13.86
C ARG A 39 24.08 -11.37 -14.31
N PRO A 40 25.14 -10.56 -14.12
CA PRO A 40 26.51 -10.99 -14.41
C PRO A 40 27.12 -11.99 -13.41
N LEU A 41 26.45 -12.28 -12.28
CA LEU A 41 26.93 -13.25 -11.27
C LEU A 41 26.38 -14.66 -11.48
N LEU A 42 25.33 -14.80 -12.30
CA LEU A 42 24.64 -16.07 -12.59
C LEU A 42 24.85 -16.50 -14.05
N PRO A 43 24.78 -17.81 -14.35
CA PRO A 43 24.77 -18.31 -15.72
C PRO A 43 23.70 -17.65 -16.61
N SER A 44 23.93 -17.65 -17.93
CA SER A 44 22.98 -17.11 -18.91
C SER A 44 21.68 -17.90 -18.97
N GLU A 45 21.75 -19.20 -18.74
CA GLU A 45 20.71 -20.23 -18.85
C GLU A 45 20.68 -21.10 -17.59
N ALA A 46 19.65 -21.95 -17.44
CA ALA A 46 19.57 -22.90 -16.33
C ALA A 46 20.55 -24.09 -16.52
N PRO A 47 21.08 -24.70 -15.43
CA PRO A 47 21.94 -25.86 -15.54
C PRO A 47 21.19 -27.07 -16.12
N ARG A 48 21.82 -27.78 -17.05
CA ARG A 48 21.27 -28.98 -17.70
C ARG A 48 21.28 -30.21 -16.79
N GLU A 49 22.36 -30.35 -16.03
CA GLU A 49 22.61 -31.46 -15.10
C GLU A 49 22.58 -30.90 -13.66
N PRO A 50 22.23 -31.69 -12.63
CA PRO A 50 22.08 -31.18 -11.27
C PRO A 50 23.40 -30.73 -10.64
N GLU A 51 23.40 -29.54 -10.04
CA GLU A 51 24.55 -28.97 -9.33
C GLU A 51 24.64 -29.46 -7.87
N PRO A 52 25.85 -29.59 -7.27
CA PRO A 52 26.04 -29.92 -5.87
C PRO A 52 25.38 -28.90 -4.92
N TRP A 53 24.76 -29.38 -3.84
CA TRP A 53 24.10 -28.53 -2.84
C TRP A 53 25.05 -27.49 -2.21
N GLN A 54 26.33 -27.84 -2.06
CA GLN A 54 27.38 -26.96 -1.53
C GLN A 54 27.64 -25.76 -2.46
N ASP A 55 27.48 -25.94 -3.78
CA ASP A 55 27.63 -24.87 -4.76
C ASP A 55 26.42 -23.91 -4.70
N ILE A 56 25.21 -24.47 -4.61
CA ILE A 56 23.96 -23.71 -4.43
C ILE A 56 24.02 -22.86 -3.15
N MET A 57 24.40 -23.43 -2.01
CA MET A 57 24.48 -22.70 -0.73
C MET A 57 25.62 -21.68 -0.70
N ARG A 58 26.74 -21.93 -1.39
CA ARG A 58 27.79 -20.90 -1.58
C ARG A 58 27.27 -19.73 -2.39
N ASP A 59 26.47 -19.97 -3.43
CA ASP A 59 25.86 -18.92 -4.25
C ASP A 59 24.79 -18.11 -3.45
N VAL A 60 24.09 -18.73 -2.50
CA VAL A 60 23.19 -18.01 -1.57
C VAL A 60 23.94 -16.92 -0.79
N GLU A 61 25.08 -17.24 -0.15
CA GLU A 61 25.85 -16.24 0.59
C GLU A 61 26.67 -15.29 -0.30
N SER A 62 27.24 -15.78 -1.41
CA SER A 62 28.14 -14.96 -2.23
C SER A 62 27.44 -14.11 -3.31
N LYS A 63 26.19 -14.43 -3.68
CA LYS A 63 25.46 -13.75 -4.76
C LYS A 63 24.09 -13.24 -4.35
N ILE A 64 23.35 -13.99 -3.53
CA ILE A 64 21.98 -13.61 -3.14
C ILE A 64 21.98 -12.66 -1.93
N MET A 65 22.60 -13.06 -0.81
CA MET A 65 22.63 -12.27 0.43
C MET A 65 23.17 -10.84 0.28
N PRO A 66 24.19 -10.54 -0.56
CA PRO A 66 24.65 -9.16 -0.79
C PRO A 66 23.60 -8.22 -1.39
N GLY A 67 22.53 -8.76 -1.98
CA GLY A 67 21.39 -8.01 -2.50
C GLY A 67 20.12 -8.07 -1.64
N ILE A 68 20.14 -8.74 -0.49
CA ILE A 68 18.98 -8.82 0.40
C ILE A 68 18.88 -7.56 1.26
N THR A 69 17.70 -6.94 1.29
CA THR A 69 17.33 -5.99 2.36
C THR A 69 16.88 -6.79 3.58
N HIS A 70 17.51 -6.61 4.73
CA HIS A 70 17.26 -7.40 5.92
C HIS A 70 16.06 -6.85 6.73
N TRP A 71 14.84 -7.15 6.27
CA TRP A 71 13.56 -6.73 6.89
C TRP A 71 13.40 -7.07 8.40
N GLN A 72 14.15 -8.05 8.90
CA GLN A 72 14.10 -8.48 10.31
C GLN A 72 15.21 -7.85 11.18
N HIS A 73 16.09 -7.04 10.61
CA HIS A 73 17.19 -6.41 11.34
C HIS A 73 16.67 -5.31 12.29
N PRO A 74 17.15 -5.20 13.54
CA PRO A 74 16.77 -4.12 14.48
C PRO A 74 16.99 -2.66 14.01
N ARG A 75 17.61 -2.45 12.84
CA ARG A 75 17.85 -1.13 12.22
C ARG A 75 16.97 -0.88 10.98
N PHE A 76 16.07 -1.81 10.67
CA PHE A 76 15.05 -1.66 9.64
C PHE A 76 13.81 -0.99 10.25
N HIS A 77 13.49 0.22 9.78
CA HIS A 77 12.37 1.04 10.25
C HIS A 77 11.48 1.55 9.10
N ALA A 78 11.65 0.95 7.91
CA ALA A 78 10.93 1.27 6.70
C ALA A 78 9.53 0.63 6.67
N TYR A 79 8.66 1.17 5.79
CA TYR A 79 7.32 0.65 5.50
C TYR A 79 6.47 0.37 6.76
N PHE A 80 6.06 -0.88 6.95
CA PHE A 80 5.54 -1.44 8.19
C PHE A 80 6.24 -2.77 8.43
N PRO A 81 6.13 -3.36 9.64
CA PRO A 81 6.77 -4.63 9.94
C PRO A 81 6.32 -5.72 8.97
N ALA A 82 7.20 -6.67 8.68
CA ALA A 82 6.87 -7.93 8.03
C ALA A 82 7.06 -9.04 9.08
N GLY A 83 5.98 -9.71 9.47
CA GLY A 83 6.02 -10.70 10.53
C GLY A 83 6.97 -11.85 10.22
N ASN A 84 7.70 -12.33 11.23
CA ASN A 84 8.53 -13.52 11.13
C ASN A 84 8.66 -14.17 12.52
N SER A 85 8.59 -15.50 12.57
CA SER A 85 8.88 -16.27 13.79
C SER A 85 9.14 -17.75 13.50
N PHE A 86 9.92 -18.43 14.36
CA PHE A 86 10.19 -19.86 14.22
C PHE A 86 8.92 -20.74 14.16
N PRO A 87 7.85 -20.52 14.95
CA PRO A 87 6.60 -21.26 14.79
C PRO A 87 5.94 -21.06 13.42
N SER A 88 6.04 -19.85 12.84
CA SER A 88 5.53 -19.61 11.49
C SER A 88 6.39 -20.25 10.40
N ILE A 89 7.71 -20.29 10.57
CA ILE A 89 8.62 -21.00 9.65
C ILE A 89 8.31 -22.49 9.67
N LEU A 90 8.23 -23.11 10.86
CA LEU A 90 7.89 -24.53 11.01
C LEU A 90 6.48 -24.86 10.47
N GLY A 91 5.53 -23.94 10.60
CA GLY A 91 4.18 -24.08 10.05
C GLY A 91 4.11 -24.00 8.52
N ASP A 92 4.86 -23.09 7.87
CA ASP A 92 4.99 -23.08 6.41
C ASP A 92 5.77 -24.31 5.92
N MET A 93 6.86 -24.72 6.57
CA MET A 93 7.61 -25.95 6.25
C MET A 93 6.71 -27.20 6.25
N LEU A 94 5.78 -27.31 7.21
CA LEU A 94 4.83 -28.41 7.26
C LEU A 94 3.71 -28.26 6.21
N SER A 95 3.23 -27.04 5.93
CA SER A 95 2.29 -26.76 4.82
C SER A 95 2.86 -27.26 3.50
N ASP A 96 4.13 -26.92 3.23
CA ASP A 96 4.76 -27.16 1.94
C ASP A 96 5.16 -28.65 1.79
N ALA A 97 5.47 -29.34 2.89
CA ALA A 97 5.65 -30.79 2.93
C ALA A 97 4.32 -31.58 2.78
N ILE A 98 3.19 -31.00 3.19
CA ILE A 98 1.85 -31.57 2.95
C ILE A 98 1.41 -31.34 1.50
N GLY A 99 1.78 -30.20 0.90
CA GLY A 99 1.60 -29.91 -0.52
C GLY A 99 0.14 -29.81 -1.01
N CYS A 100 -0.84 -29.75 -0.11
CA CYS A 100 -2.26 -29.80 -0.48
C CYS A 100 -2.80 -28.46 -1.00
N ILE A 101 -3.80 -28.53 -1.89
CA ILE A 101 -4.51 -27.37 -2.42
C ILE A 101 -5.97 -27.42 -1.93
N GLY A 102 -6.34 -26.51 -1.03
CA GLY A 102 -7.66 -26.45 -0.41
C GLY A 102 -8.63 -25.53 -1.14
N PHE A 103 -8.84 -25.74 -2.45
CA PHE A 103 -9.78 -24.93 -3.24
C PHE A 103 -11.25 -25.22 -2.87
N SER A 104 -11.55 -26.49 -2.60
CA SER A 104 -12.81 -26.97 -2.03
C SER A 104 -12.56 -27.65 -0.70
N TRP A 105 -13.61 -27.82 0.11
CA TRP A 105 -13.56 -28.68 1.28
C TRP A 105 -13.14 -30.12 0.89
N ALA A 106 -13.70 -30.67 -0.19
CA ALA A 106 -13.37 -32.03 -0.64
C ALA A 106 -11.92 -32.21 -1.11
N ALA A 107 -11.26 -31.16 -1.60
CA ALA A 107 -9.86 -31.23 -2.04
C ALA A 107 -8.87 -31.32 -0.87
N SER A 108 -9.18 -30.70 0.27
CA SER A 108 -8.44 -30.90 1.52
C SER A 108 -9.25 -30.40 2.72
N PRO A 109 -10.04 -31.27 3.41
CA PRO A 109 -10.94 -30.84 4.48
C PRO A 109 -10.20 -30.08 5.59
N ALA A 110 -9.05 -30.60 6.04
CA ALA A 110 -8.25 -29.96 7.08
C ALA A 110 -7.76 -28.53 6.72
N CYS A 111 -7.54 -28.25 5.43
CA CYS A 111 -7.14 -26.91 4.95
C CYS A 111 -8.28 -25.89 5.11
N THR A 112 -9.51 -26.31 4.81
CA THR A 112 -10.73 -25.50 5.01
C THR A 112 -11.09 -25.40 6.49
N GLU A 113 -11.25 -26.52 7.20
CA GLU A 113 -11.70 -26.57 8.60
C GLU A 113 -10.79 -25.75 9.52
N LEU A 114 -9.47 -25.93 9.42
CA LEU A 114 -8.52 -25.21 10.28
C LEU A 114 -8.51 -23.71 9.98
N GLU A 115 -8.74 -23.29 8.73
CA GLU A 115 -8.83 -21.87 8.40
C GLU A 115 -10.07 -21.21 8.99
N THR A 116 -11.22 -21.89 8.90
CA THR A 116 -12.47 -21.45 9.52
C THR A 116 -12.30 -21.28 11.04
N ILE A 117 -11.70 -22.27 11.70
CA ILE A 117 -11.42 -22.26 13.14
C ILE A 117 -10.46 -21.13 13.53
N VAL A 118 -9.34 -20.96 12.81
CA VAL A 118 -8.32 -19.95 13.12
C VAL A 118 -8.82 -18.53 12.86
N CYS A 119 -9.57 -18.29 11.79
CA CYS A 119 -10.17 -16.98 11.52
C CYS A 119 -11.23 -16.62 12.57
N ASP A 120 -11.99 -17.60 13.06
CA ASP A 120 -12.98 -17.41 14.13
C ASP A 120 -12.31 -17.15 15.50
N TRP A 121 -11.24 -17.89 15.84
CA TRP A 121 -10.38 -17.63 17.01
C TRP A 121 -9.79 -16.21 16.98
N PHE A 122 -9.25 -15.80 15.84
CA PHE A 122 -8.59 -14.50 15.71
C PHE A 122 -9.60 -13.35 15.74
N GLY A 123 -10.74 -13.49 15.05
CA GLY A 123 -11.86 -12.55 15.09
C GLY A 123 -12.38 -12.32 16.52
N LYS A 124 -12.50 -13.41 17.31
CA LYS A 124 -12.82 -13.34 18.75
C LYS A 124 -11.75 -12.60 19.55
N ALA A 125 -10.46 -12.87 19.28
CA ALA A 125 -9.35 -12.21 19.98
C ALA A 125 -9.33 -10.69 19.76
N ILE A 126 -9.43 -10.22 18.50
CA ILE A 126 -9.51 -8.78 18.19
C ILE A 126 -10.86 -8.16 18.58
N GLY A 127 -11.91 -8.96 18.75
CA GLY A 127 -13.23 -8.53 19.18
C GLY A 127 -14.12 -7.99 18.06
N LEU A 128 -14.14 -8.67 16.91
CA LEU A 128 -15.14 -8.41 15.87
C LEU A 128 -16.57 -8.71 16.38
N PRO A 129 -17.59 -8.01 15.87
CA PRO A 129 -18.99 -8.40 16.04
C PRO A 129 -19.24 -9.88 15.67
N THR A 130 -20.19 -10.52 16.37
CA THR A 130 -20.54 -11.94 16.19
C THR A 130 -20.90 -12.32 14.76
N ASP A 131 -21.47 -11.39 14.00
CA ASP A 131 -21.91 -11.58 12.63
C ASP A 131 -20.75 -11.84 11.65
N PHE A 132 -19.50 -11.55 12.04
CA PHE A 132 -18.29 -11.89 11.27
C PHE A 132 -17.74 -13.28 11.60
N LEU A 133 -18.17 -13.88 12.71
CA LEU A 133 -17.66 -15.13 13.25
C LEU A 133 -18.48 -16.29 12.69
N TYR A 134 -17.84 -17.28 12.08
CA TYR A 134 -18.55 -18.36 11.37
C TYR A 134 -19.33 -19.25 12.34
N PHE A 135 -18.79 -19.51 13.53
CA PHE A 135 -19.41 -20.39 14.53
C PHE A 135 -20.36 -19.66 15.50
N SER A 136 -20.70 -18.38 15.24
CA SER A 136 -21.69 -17.66 16.04
C SER A 136 -23.13 -18.01 15.60
N PRO A 137 -24.07 -18.28 16.52
CA PRO A 137 -25.46 -18.60 16.18
C PRO A 137 -26.11 -17.53 15.29
N GLY A 138 -26.74 -17.95 14.20
CA GLY A 138 -27.38 -17.05 13.22
C GLY A 138 -26.42 -16.32 12.26
N SER A 139 -25.10 -16.51 12.38
CA SER A 139 -24.10 -15.79 11.58
C SER A 139 -24.14 -16.14 10.09
N LYS A 140 -24.26 -15.10 9.26
CA LYS A 140 -24.08 -15.18 7.80
C LYS A 140 -22.65 -14.89 7.36
N GLY A 141 -21.77 -14.44 8.25
CA GLY A 141 -20.40 -14.10 7.91
C GLY A 141 -19.44 -15.28 7.94
N GLY A 142 -18.17 -14.94 8.13
CA GLY A 142 -17.03 -15.83 8.27
C GLY A 142 -15.73 -15.12 7.88
N GLY A 143 -14.60 -15.81 8.02
CA GLY A 143 -13.28 -15.28 7.64
C GLY A 143 -12.51 -16.21 6.71
N VAL A 144 -11.56 -15.64 5.96
CA VAL A 144 -10.71 -16.29 4.95
C VAL A 144 -9.32 -15.64 4.93
N ILE A 145 -8.29 -16.39 4.56
CA ILE A 145 -6.90 -15.91 4.46
C ILE A 145 -6.50 -15.71 2.98
N GLN A 146 -6.46 -14.45 2.57
CA GLN A 146 -5.91 -13.98 1.29
C GLN A 146 -4.37 -13.86 1.35
N GLY A 147 -3.72 -13.62 0.21
CA GLY A 147 -2.29 -13.31 0.16
C GLY A 147 -1.97 -11.93 0.74
N SER A 148 -2.64 -10.89 0.25
CA SER A 148 -2.41 -9.47 0.57
C SER A 148 -3.67 -8.71 0.99
N ALA A 149 -3.48 -7.56 1.67
CA ALA A 149 -4.57 -6.61 1.95
C ALA A 149 -5.25 -6.10 0.66
N SER A 150 -4.49 -5.96 -0.43
CA SER A 150 -5.02 -5.57 -1.75
C SER A 150 -6.04 -6.59 -2.26
N GLU A 151 -5.77 -7.91 -2.10
CA GLU A 151 -6.75 -8.94 -2.43
C GLU A 151 -8.01 -8.82 -1.55
N CYS A 152 -7.86 -8.50 -0.26
CA CYS A 152 -9.00 -8.28 0.63
C CYS A 152 -9.90 -7.12 0.16
N VAL A 153 -9.29 -5.96 -0.16
CA VAL A 153 -9.98 -4.77 -0.68
C VAL A 153 -10.65 -5.08 -2.03
N LEU A 154 -9.90 -5.68 -2.97
CA LEU A 154 -10.38 -6.00 -4.31
C LEU A 154 -11.55 -7.01 -4.30
N VAL A 155 -11.45 -8.08 -3.51
CA VAL A 155 -12.54 -9.07 -3.34
C VAL A 155 -13.80 -8.40 -2.77
N CYS A 156 -13.66 -7.52 -1.77
CA CYS A 156 -14.79 -6.78 -1.22
C CYS A 156 -15.38 -5.77 -2.22
N MET A 157 -14.54 -5.09 -3.01
CA MET A 157 -15.00 -4.13 -4.01
C MET A 157 -15.72 -4.82 -5.17
N LEU A 158 -15.23 -5.99 -5.62
CA LEU A 158 -15.92 -6.85 -6.60
C LEU A 158 -17.29 -7.31 -6.09
N ALA A 159 -17.37 -7.75 -4.83
CA ALA A 159 -18.62 -8.14 -4.17
C ALA A 159 -19.63 -6.99 -4.06
N ALA A 160 -19.17 -5.79 -3.68
CA ALA A 160 -20.01 -4.60 -3.63
C ALA A 160 -20.47 -4.16 -5.04
N ARG A 161 -19.58 -4.23 -6.03
CA ARG A 161 -19.86 -3.90 -7.44
C ARG A 161 -20.94 -4.79 -8.03
N ALA A 162 -20.86 -6.11 -7.81
CA ALA A 162 -21.85 -7.08 -8.27
C ALA A 162 -23.24 -6.82 -7.64
N GLN A 163 -23.30 -6.62 -6.32
CA GLN A 163 -24.54 -6.23 -5.61
C GLN A 163 -25.14 -4.92 -6.16
N ALA A 164 -24.29 -3.92 -6.44
CA ALA A 164 -24.75 -2.65 -7.00
C ALA A 164 -25.31 -2.81 -8.42
N ILE A 165 -24.66 -3.60 -9.29
CA ILE A 165 -25.15 -3.91 -10.63
C ILE A 165 -26.49 -4.66 -10.57
N GLY A 166 -26.60 -5.70 -9.74
CA GLY A 166 -27.85 -6.46 -9.58
C GLY A 166 -29.02 -5.58 -9.13
N ARG A 167 -28.82 -4.80 -8.06
CA ARG A 167 -29.82 -3.83 -7.55
C ARG A 167 -30.22 -2.78 -8.58
N LEU A 168 -29.33 -2.43 -9.52
CA LEU A 168 -29.66 -1.52 -10.61
C LEU A 168 -30.43 -2.23 -11.73
N LYS A 169 -30.07 -3.47 -12.10
CA LYS A 169 -30.82 -4.28 -13.08
C LYS A 169 -32.28 -4.51 -12.67
N GLU A 170 -32.57 -4.54 -11.37
CA GLU A 170 -33.94 -4.60 -10.82
C GLU A 170 -34.79 -3.34 -11.09
N LEU A 171 -34.16 -2.18 -11.36
CA LEU A 171 -34.87 -0.93 -11.64
C LEU A 171 -35.20 -0.81 -13.14
N PRO A 172 -36.46 -0.55 -13.54
CA PRO A 172 -36.85 -0.46 -14.96
C PRO A 172 -36.03 0.55 -15.80
N ALA A 173 -35.57 1.65 -15.18
CA ALA A 173 -34.72 2.65 -15.82
C ALA A 173 -33.30 2.16 -16.16
N HIS A 174 -32.88 1.01 -15.63
CA HIS A 174 -31.54 0.44 -15.78
C HIS A 174 -31.54 -1.03 -16.25
N ALA A 175 -32.66 -1.75 -16.16
CA ALA A 175 -32.79 -3.16 -16.56
C ALA A 175 -32.33 -3.45 -17.99
N HIS A 176 -32.57 -2.52 -18.92
CA HIS A 176 -32.21 -2.61 -20.33
C HIS A 176 -30.76 -2.19 -20.64
N LEU A 177 -30.01 -1.67 -19.65
CA LEU A 177 -28.62 -1.25 -19.84
C LEU A 177 -27.67 -2.43 -19.71
N ASP A 178 -26.60 -2.44 -20.50
CA ASP A 178 -25.49 -3.35 -20.29
C ASP A 178 -24.75 -3.04 -18.97
N GLU A 179 -24.10 -4.04 -18.39
CA GLU A 179 -23.36 -3.87 -17.13
C GLU A 179 -22.18 -2.89 -17.28
N THR A 180 -21.53 -2.85 -18.44
CA THR A 180 -20.45 -1.88 -18.71
C THR A 180 -20.94 -0.43 -18.67
N ALA A 181 -22.18 -0.18 -19.09
CA ALA A 181 -22.83 1.14 -19.00
C ALA A 181 -23.25 1.51 -17.56
N LEU A 182 -23.34 0.53 -16.65
CA LEU A 182 -23.55 0.74 -15.22
C LEU A 182 -22.24 0.98 -14.47
N LEU A 183 -21.15 0.30 -14.84
CA LEU A 183 -19.81 0.47 -14.23
C LEU A 183 -19.36 1.94 -14.18
N GLY A 184 -19.53 2.67 -15.28
CA GLY A 184 -19.19 4.10 -15.37
C GLY A 184 -20.00 5.03 -14.47
N LYS A 185 -21.10 4.55 -13.87
CA LYS A 185 -21.94 5.29 -12.91
C LYS A 185 -21.59 4.99 -11.45
N LEU A 186 -20.88 3.89 -11.17
CA LEU A 186 -20.55 3.47 -9.80
C LEU A 186 -19.41 4.31 -9.21
N MET A 187 -19.64 4.86 -8.01
CA MET A 187 -18.66 5.65 -7.26
C MET A 187 -18.26 4.98 -5.94
N ALA A 188 -16.96 4.73 -5.80
CA ALA A 188 -16.30 4.35 -4.56
C ALA A 188 -15.68 5.58 -3.87
N TYR A 189 -15.42 5.48 -2.57
CA TYR A 189 -14.81 6.55 -1.76
C TYR A 189 -13.68 6.00 -0.89
N CYS A 190 -12.63 6.80 -0.66
CA CYS A 190 -11.58 6.51 0.32
C CYS A 190 -10.95 7.79 0.88
N SER A 191 -10.15 7.65 1.95
CA SER A 191 -9.29 8.72 2.45
C SER A 191 -8.08 8.92 1.53
N ARG A 192 -7.54 10.14 1.41
CA ARG A 192 -6.22 10.38 0.79
C ARG A 192 -5.09 9.65 1.52
N GLU A 193 -5.31 9.22 2.76
CA GLU A 193 -4.35 8.46 3.58
C GLU A 193 -4.56 6.94 3.50
N SER A 194 -5.60 6.47 2.80
CA SER A 194 -5.81 5.06 2.50
C SER A 194 -4.68 4.51 1.63
N HIS A 195 -4.42 3.20 1.71
CA HIS A 195 -3.35 2.57 0.95
C HIS A 195 -3.64 2.59 -0.57
N SER A 196 -2.59 2.69 -1.39
CA SER A 196 -2.68 2.80 -2.85
C SER A 196 -3.28 1.57 -3.55
N CYS A 197 -3.51 0.46 -2.82
CA CYS A 197 -4.33 -0.63 -3.34
C CYS A 197 -5.76 -0.16 -3.65
N VAL A 198 -6.39 0.68 -2.83
CA VAL A 198 -7.80 1.10 -3.06
C VAL A 198 -7.97 1.80 -4.43
N GLU A 199 -6.99 2.61 -4.84
CA GLU A 199 -6.96 3.24 -6.17
C GLU A 199 -6.73 2.20 -7.28
N LYS A 200 -5.78 1.28 -7.09
CA LYS A 200 -5.49 0.19 -8.03
C LYS A 200 -6.68 -0.78 -8.19
N ASP A 201 -7.36 -1.08 -7.11
CA ASP A 201 -8.47 -2.04 -7.05
C ASP A 201 -9.72 -1.42 -7.68
N ALA A 202 -9.93 -0.10 -7.54
CA ALA A 202 -10.92 0.65 -8.30
C ALA A 202 -10.64 0.64 -9.82
N MET A 203 -9.36 0.72 -10.23
CA MET A 203 -8.97 0.55 -11.64
C MET A 203 -9.27 -0.87 -12.15
N ILE A 204 -8.94 -1.90 -11.37
CA ILE A 204 -9.23 -3.32 -11.72
C ILE A 204 -10.73 -3.61 -11.75
N CYS A 205 -11.52 -2.97 -10.88
CA CYS A 205 -12.97 -3.07 -10.86
C CYS A 205 -13.67 -2.28 -11.98
N PHE A 206 -12.96 -1.44 -12.75
CA PHE A 206 -13.50 -0.53 -13.77
C PHE A 206 -14.56 0.46 -13.21
N VAL A 207 -14.33 0.98 -11.99
CA VAL A 207 -15.24 1.92 -11.32
C VAL A 207 -14.58 3.30 -11.14
N LYS A 208 -15.37 4.30 -10.74
CA LYS A 208 -14.86 5.61 -10.29
C LYS A 208 -14.51 5.58 -8.81
N LEU A 209 -13.52 6.38 -8.41
CA LEU A 209 -13.09 6.56 -7.02
C LEU A 209 -12.94 8.05 -6.71
N ARG A 210 -13.68 8.53 -5.71
CA ARG A 210 -13.50 9.88 -5.14
C ARG A 210 -12.60 9.78 -3.91
N ILE A 211 -11.36 10.26 -4.05
CA ILE A 211 -10.40 10.39 -2.94
C ILE A 211 -10.77 11.63 -2.12
N LEU A 212 -11.01 11.44 -0.83
CA LEU A 212 -11.47 12.48 0.09
C LEU A 212 -10.31 13.03 0.93
N GLU A 213 -10.33 14.34 1.17
CA GLU A 213 -9.38 14.97 2.09
C GLU A 213 -9.76 14.66 3.55
N PRO A 214 -8.84 14.15 4.38
CA PRO A 214 -9.03 14.03 5.81
C PRO A 214 -8.96 15.39 6.52
N ASP A 215 -9.21 15.41 7.83
CA ASP A 215 -8.91 16.57 8.68
C ASP A 215 -7.39 16.73 8.98
N ASP A 216 -7.05 17.78 9.74
CA ASP A 216 -5.65 18.08 10.12
C ASP A 216 -4.97 16.99 10.97
N LYS A 217 -5.72 16.02 11.53
CA LYS A 217 -5.15 14.82 12.18
C LYS A 217 -4.96 13.66 11.20
N SER A 218 -5.16 13.89 9.90
CA SER A 218 -5.13 12.89 8.85
C SER A 218 -6.23 11.79 9.03
N VAL A 219 -7.37 12.15 9.65
CA VAL A 219 -8.53 11.27 9.87
C VAL A 219 -9.67 11.59 8.89
N LEU A 220 -10.23 10.60 8.20
CA LEU A 220 -11.46 10.79 7.43
C LEU A 220 -12.68 10.95 8.36
N ARG A 221 -13.55 11.91 8.02
CA ARG A 221 -14.70 12.33 8.82
C ARG A 221 -16.00 12.02 8.10
N GLY A 222 -17.05 11.70 8.85
CA GLY A 222 -18.35 11.34 8.27
C GLY A 222 -18.99 12.48 7.50
N GLU A 223 -18.78 13.72 7.93
CA GLU A 223 -19.30 14.91 7.23
C GLU A 223 -18.66 15.10 5.84
N THR A 224 -17.35 14.88 5.70
CA THR A 224 -16.67 14.90 4.40
C THR A 224 -17.23 13.86 3.45
N LEU A 225 -17.47 12.64 3.96
CA LEU A 225 -18.09 11.56 3.19
C LEU A 225 -19.54 11.88 2.80
N ARG A 226 -20.32 12.45 3.73
CA ARG A 226 -21.72 12.85 3.50
C ARG A 226 -21.82 13.86 2.36
N GLN A 227 -21.05 14.95 2.43
CA GLN A 227 -21.03 15.99 1.39
C GLN A 227 -20.60 15.42 0.03
N ALA A 228 -19.60 14.54 0.01
CA ALA A 228 -19.14 13.89 -1.21
C ALA A 228 -20.21 13.00 -1.86
N ILE A 229 -20.86 12.14 -1.06
CA ILE A 229 -21.95 11.27 -1.52
C ILE A 229 -23.14 12.08 -2.05
N GLU A 230 -23.53 13.16 -1.37
CA GLU A 230 -24.64 14.01 -1.79
C GLU A 230 -24.34 14.73 -3.12
N ALA A 231 -23.11 15.25 -3.28
CA ALA A 231 -22.67 15.83 -4.55
C ALA A 231 -22.62 14.81 -5.69
N ASP A 232 -22.03 13.63 -5.47
CA ASP A 232 -21.98 12.56 -6.47
C ASP A 232 -23.38 12.07 -6.87
N THR A 233 -24.29 11.95 -5.91
CA THR A 233 -25.69 11.54 -6.17
C THR A 233 -26.44 12.62 -6.97
N ALA A 234 -26.17 13.91 -6.73
CA ALA A 234 -26.70 15.02 -7.52
C ALA A 234 -26.10 15.10 -8.94
N GLU A 235 -24.84 14.67 -9.12
CA GLU A 235 -24.21 14.46 -10.44
C GLU A 235 -24.70 13.17 -11.15
N GLY A 236 -25.57 12.37 -10.53
CA GLY A 236 -26.13 11.13 -11.08
C GLY A 236 -25.23 9.90 -10.96
N TYR A 237 -24.16 9.97 -10.16
CA TYR A 237 -23.38 8.81 -9.77
C TYR A 237 -24.07 8.01 -8.67
N ILE A 238 -23.64 6.76 -8.52
CA ILE A 238 -24.26 5.77 -7.66
C ILE A 238 -23.23 5.32 -6.62
N PRO A 239 -23.33 5.82 -5.37
CA PRO A 239 -22.51 5.36 -4.25
C PRO A 239 -22.66 3.84 -4.06
N PHE A 240 -21.53 3.11 -3.95
CA PHE A 240 -21.58 1.66 -3.72
C PHE A 240 -20.52 1.10 -2.77
N PHE A 241 -19.38 1.76 -2.58
CA PHE A 241 -18.28 1.25 -1.75
C PHE A 241 -17.55 2.37 -1.03
N VAL A 242 -17.28 2.19 0.26
CA VAL A 242 -16.46 3.10 1.07
C VAL A 242 -15.35 2.30 1.72
N SER A 243 -14.10 2.63 1.36
CA SER A 243 -12.92 2.13 2.05
C SER A 243 -12.55 3.09 3.17
N THR A 244 -12.49 2.57 4.39
CA THR A 244 -11.94 3.25 5.57
C THR A 244 -10.66 2.56 6.01
N THR A 245 -9.77 3.29 6.69
CA THR A 245 -8.47 2.78 7.08
C THR A 245 -8.20 2.99 8.58
N LEU A 246 -7.88 1.90 9.29
CA LEU A 246 -7.44 1.92 10.68
C LEU A 246 -5.93 1.63 10.72
N GLY A 247 -5.14 2.67 11.01
CA GLY A 247 -3.68 2.62 10.91
C GLY A 247 -3.19 2.90 9.48
N THR A 248 -3.46 4.11 8.99
CA THR A 248 -3.06 4.60 7.65
C THR A 248 -1.56 4.46 7.36
N THR A 249 -1.21 4.33 6.07
CA THR A 249 0.17 4.01 5.68
C THR A 249 1.15 5.14 5.99
N ALA A 250 0.74 6.40 5.77
CA ALA A 250 1.61 7.54 5.99
C ALA A 250 1.92 7.77 7.47
N CYS A 251 0.90 7.85 8.32
CA CYS A 251 0.99 8.36 9.69
C CYS A 251 0.34 7.49 10.79
N CYS A 252 -0.25 6.35 10.46
CA CYS A 252 -1.02 5.51 11.38
C CYS A 252 -2.18 6.26 12.08
N SER A 253 -2.88 7.10 11.32
CA SER A 253 -4.19 7.66 11.70
C SER A 253 -5.31 6.62 11.55
N PHE A 254 -6.49 6.91 12.09
CA PHE A 254 -7.64 6.00 12.15
C PHE A 254 -8.91 6.74 11.72
N ASP A 255 -9.52 6.33 10.61
CA ASP A 255 -10.75 6.94 10.09
C ASP A 255 -11.94 6.76 11.05
N ASN A 256 -12.78 7.78 11.21
CA ASN A 256 -13.80 7.79 12.27
C ASN A 256 -15.05 6.97 11.89
N LEU A 257 -15.02 5.66 12.14
CA LEU A 257 -16.11 4.73 11.85
C LEU A 257 -17.44 5.08 12.56
N ARG A 258 -17.41 5.74 13.73
CA ARG A 258 -18.63 6.22 14.41
C ARG A 258 -19.34 7.34 13.66
N GLU A 259 -18.63 8.13 12.87
CA GLU A 259 -19.23 9.14 11.99
C GLU A 259 -19.56 8.57 10.60
N ILE A 260 -18.65 7.75 10.05
CA ILE A 260 -18.75 7.21 8.69
C ILE A 260 -19.83 6.11 8.58
N GLY A 261 -19.92 5.21 9.56
CA GLY A 261 -20.88 4.11 9.57
C GLY A 261 -22.34 4.55 9.43
N PRO A 262 -22.82 5.49 10.26
CA PRO A 262 -24.16 6.08 10.14
C PRO A 262 -24.40 6.83 8.81
N VAL A 263 -23.36 7.34 8.15
CA VAL A 263 -23.48 7.93 6.81
C VAL A 263 -23.69 6.82 5.77
N CYS A 264 -22.85 5.77 5.76
CA CYS A 264 -22.99 4.65 4.84
C CYS A 264 -24.38 3.99 4.94
N LYS A 265 -24.92 3.78 6.16
CA LYS A 265 -26.24 3.15 6.34
C LYS A 265 -27.44 4.03 5.94
N LYS A 266 -27.25 5.31 5.59
CA LYS A 266 -28.29 6.14 4.94
C LYS A 266 -28.46 5.85 3.45
N TYR A 267 -27.50 5.17 2.82
CA TYR A 267 -27.46 4.96 1.37
C TYR A 267 -27.55 3.45 1.04
N PRO A 268 -28.74 2.94 0.69
CA PRO A 268 -28.95 1.51 0.43
C PRO A 268 -28.03 0.96 -0.67
N GLY A 269 -27.24 -0.05 -0.33
CA GLY A 269 -26.25 -0.66 -1.23
C GLY A 269 -24.83 -0.08 -1.15
N VAL A 270 -24.55 0.86 -0.25
CA VAL A 270 -23.16 1.25 0.08
C VAL A 270 -22.55 0.22 1.02
N TRP A 271 -21.51 -0.47 0.55
CA TRP A 271 -20.69 -1.40 1.33
C TRP A 271 -19.58 -0.66 2.07
N LEU A 272 -19.50 -0.83 3.40
CA LEU A 272 -18.42 -0.28 4.22
C LEU A 272 -17.33 -1.34 4.45
N HIS A 273 -16.13 -1.06 3.95
CA HIS A 273 -14.93 -1.85 4.13
C HIS A 273 -13.95 -1.15 5.07
N VAL A 274 -13.33 -1.93 5.98
CA VAL A 274 -12.36 -1.45 6.96
C VAL A 274 -11.02 -2.15 6.74
N ASP A 275 -10.08 -1.46 6.08
CA ASP A 275 -8.69 -1.92 5.99
C ASP A 275 -7.96 -1.57 7.29
N ALA A 276 -7.66 -2.59 8.09
CA ALA A 276 -6.84 -2.47 9.29
C ALA A 276 -5.52 -3.24 9.15
N ALA A 277 -4.96 -3.40 7.94
CA ALA A 277 -3.83 -4.28 7.66
C ALA A 277 -2.69 -4.21 8.68
N TYR A 278 -2.27 -3.00 9.09
CA TYR A 278 -1.27 -2.87 10.16
C TYR A 278 -1.91 -2.97 11.57
N ALA A 279 -2.85 -2.07 11.87
CA ALA A 279 -3.31 -1.85 13.24
C ALA A 279 -4.28 -2.91 13.79
N GLY A 280 -4.99 -3.65 12.94
CA GLY A 280 -6.01 -4.63 13.34
C GLY A 280 -5.47 -5.74 14.23
N ASN A 281 -4.20 -6.12 14.03
CA ASN A 281 -3.48 -7.04 14.90
C ASN A 281 -3.38 -6.52 16.34
N SER A 282 -3.23 -5.20 16.52
CA SER A 282 -3.08 -4.58 17.84
C SER A 282 -4.34 -4.72 18.71
N PHE A 283 -5.50 -4.93 18.11
CA PHE A 283 -6.77 -5.04 18.81
C PHE A 283 -6.90 -6.33 19.64
N ILE A 284 -5.97 -7.30 19.56
CA ILE A 284 -5.93 -8.38 20.57
C ILE A 284 -5.62 -7.84 21.98
N CYS A 285 -5.02 -6.64 22.10
CA CYS A 285 -4.87 -5.91 23.35
C CYS A 285 -6.17 -5.16 23.68
N PRO A 286 -6.87 -5.47 24.79
CA PRO A 286 -8.16 -4.84 25.13
C PRO A 286 -8.11 -3.31 25.18
N GLU A 287 -6.99 -2.75 25.67
CA GLU A 287 -6.76 -1.32 25.79
C GLU A 287 -6.62 -0.58 24.45
N LEU A 288 -6.51 -1.29 23.32
CA LEU A 288 -6.44 -0.73 21.97
C LEU A 288 -7.76 -0.91 21.18
N LYS A 289 -8.72 -1.70 21.67
CA LYS A 289 -9.99 -1.98 20.96
C LYS A 289 -10.87 -0.75 20.71
N TYR A 290 -10.68 0.35 21.46
CA TYR A 290 -11.43 1.59 21.26
C TYR A 290 -11.20 2.22 19.87
N LEU A 291 -10.05 1.94 19.25
CA LEU A 291 -9.67 2.38 17.90
C LEU A 291 -10.51 1.73 16.79
N MET A 292 -11.29 0.69 17.13
CA MET A 292 -12.18 -0.04 16.22
C MET A 292 -13.67 0.34 16.44
N ALA A 293 -13.99 1.30 17.31
CA ALA A 293 -15.37 1.66 17.60
C ALA A 293 -16.10 2.23 16.36
N GLY A 294 -17.25 1.65 16.00
CA GLY A 294 -17.92 1.87 14.70
C GLY A 294 -17.84 0.65 13.76
N ILE A 295 -17.06 -0.40 14.11
CA ILE A 295 -17.01 -1.68 13.37
C ILE A 295 -18.37 -2.38 13.26
N GLU A 296 -19.30 -2.08 14.16
CA GLU A 296 -20.70 -2.53 14.10
C GLU A 296 -21.39 -2.14 12.79
N TYR A 297 -20.97 -1.07 12.11
CA TYR A 297 -21.49 -0.66 10.80
C TYR A 297 -20.80 -1.33 9.60
N ALA A 298 -19.63 -1.94 9.78
CA ALA A 298 -18.84 -2.48 8.66
C ALA A 298 -19.47 -3.74 8.05
N ASP A 299 -19.37 -3.87 6.73
CA ASP A 299 -19.79 -5.06 5.99
C ASP A 299 -18.59 -6.03 5.78
N SER A 300 -17.35 -5.52 5.88
CA SER A 300 -16.10 -6.29 5.82
C SER A 300 -14.94 -5.62 6.58
N PHE A 301 -13.98 -6.42 7.03
CA PHE A 301 -12.77 -5.99 7.76
C PHE A 301 -11.58 -6.87 7.39
N ASN A 302 -10.37 -6.31 7.25
CA ASN A 302 -9.14 -7.11 7.14
C ASN A 302 -8.02 -6.67 8.09
N THR A 303 -7.17 -7.62 8.48
CA THR A 303 -5.88 -7.34 9.12
C THR A 303 -4.81 -8.32 8.65
N ASN A 304 -3.55 -7.86 8.60
CA ASN A 304 -2.42 -8.65 8.12
C ASN A 304 -1.60 -9.18 9.29
N THR A 305 -1.79 -10.47 9.60
CA THR A 305 -0.94 -11.17 10.58
C THR A 305 0.51 -11.21 10.12
N ASN A 306 0.73 -11.18 8.80
CA ASN A 306 2.03 -10.99 8.17
C ASN A 306 2.62 -9.57 8.26
N LYS A 307 1.96 -8.64 8.97
CA LYS A 307 2.58 -7.40 9.44
C LYS A 307 2.94 -7.48 10.92
N PHE A 308 1.94 -7.33 11.79
CA PHE A 308 2.15 -7.03 13.22
C PHE A 308 1.66 -8.16 14.15
N LEU A 309 1.78 -9.42 13.70
CA LEU A 309 1.42 -10.62 14.48
C LEU A 309 2.38 -11.80 14.22
N LEU A 310 3.68 -11.53 14.03
CA LEU A 310 4.78 -12.52 13.96
C LEU A 310 4.63 -13.67 12.96
N THR A 311 3.68 -13.59 12.03
CA THR A 311 3.39 -14.63 11.02
C THR A 311 4.15 -14.31 9.74
N ASN A 312 4.76 -15.28 9.07
CA ASN A 312 5.50 -15.05 7.82
C ASN A 312 4.55 -14.59 6.70
N PHE A 313 5.04 -13.78 5.77
CA PHE A 313 4.33 -13.52 4.50
C PHE A 313 4.21 -14.83 3.68
N ASP A 314 3.10 -15.12 2.99
CA ASP A 314 1.82 -14.43 2.90
C ASP A 314 0.82 -14.88 3.99
N CYS A 315 0.06 -13.94 4.57
CA CYS A 315 -1.05 -14.21 5.50
C CYS A 315 -1.86 -12.91 5.76
N SER A 316 -3.00 -12.75 5.08
CA SER A 316 -3.90 -11.59 5.22
C SER A 316 -5.32 -12.07 5.55
N CYS A 317 -5.82 -11.84 6.75
CA CYS A 317 -7.15 -12.28 7.17
C CYS A 317 -8.21 -11.25 6.76
N LEU A 318 -9.25 -11.70 6.07
CA LEU A 318 -10.46 -10.97 5.70
C LEU A 318 -11.65 -11.61 6.41
N TRP A 319 -12.57 -10.80 6.96
CA TRP A 319 -13.89 -11.23 7.38
C TRP A 319 -14.97 -10.42 6.65
N VAL A 320 -16.10 -11.07 6.37
CA VAL A 320 -17.31 -10.46 5.81
C VAL A 320 -18.49 -10.76 6.72
N ARG A 321 -19.44 -9.82 6.82
CA ARG A 321 -20.67 -10.00 7.62
C ARG A 321 -21.69 -10.94 6.95
N ASP A 322 -21.56 -11.10 5.64
CA ASP A 322 -22.43 -11.93 4.81
C ASP A 322 -21.58 -12.57 3.70
N ARG A 323 -21.38 -13.88 3.82
CA ARG A 323 -20.59 -14.68 2.86
C ARG A 323 -21.30 -14.86 1.53
N PHE A 324 -22.64 -14.87 1.51
CA PHE A 324 -23.42 -15.07 0.29
C PHE A 324 -23.29 -13.87 -0.65
N LYS A 325 -23.19 -12.67 -0.08
CA LYS A 325 -22.83 -11.44 -0.81
C LYS A 325 -21.42 -11.44 -1.40
N LEU A 326 -20.49 -12.16 -0.77
CA LEU A 326 -19.12 -12.32 -1.26
C LEU A 326 -19.06 -13.34 -2.39
N THR A 327 -19.57 -14.55 -2.14
CA THR A 327 -19.53 -15.66 -3.10
C THR A 327 -20.39 -15.40 -4.33
N GLY A 328 -21.54 -14.73 -4.19
CA GLY A 328 -22.41 -14.36 -5.32
C GLY A 328 -21.77 -13.48 -6.39
N ALA A 329 -20.57 -12.92 -6.15
CA ALA A 329 -19.78 -12.17 -7.12
C ALA A 329 -18.61 -12.96 -7.74
N LEU A 330 -18.30 -14.16 -7.22
CA LEU A 330 -17.09 -14.95 -7.52
C LEU A 330 -17.38 -16.46 -7.75
N VAL A 331 -18.65 -16.88 -7.78
CA VAL A 331 -19.03 -18.27 -8.05
C VAL A 331 -18.85 -18.61 -9.53
N VAL A 332 -17.96 -19.57 -9.80
CA VAL A 332 -17.82 -20.29 -11.06
C VAL A 332 -17.72 -21.78 -10.72
N ASP A 333 -18.71 -22.57 -11.11
CA ASP A 333 -18.90 -23.95 -10.63
C ASP A 333 -19.03 -24.97 -11.77
N PRO A 334 -17.91 -25.37 -12.40
CA PRO A 334 -17.89 -26.43 -13.40
C PRO A 334 -17.91 -27.81 -12.73
N LEU A 335 -18.50 -28.80 -13.42
CA LEU A 335 -18.70 -30.18 -12.93
C LEU A 335 -17.47 -30.83 -12.27
N TYR A 336 -16.25 -30.56 -12.77
CA TYR A 336 -15.01 -31.13 -12.22
C TYR A 336 -14.56 -30.52 -10.87
N LEU A 337 -15.27 -29.53 -10.35
CA LEU A 337 -15.07 -28.93 -9.02
C LEU A 337 -16.23 -29.24 -8.05
N GLN A 338 -17.28 -29.92 -8.48
CA GLN A 338 -18.45 -30.26 -7.66
C GLN A 338 -18.17 -31.47 -6.75
N HIS A 339 -18.82 -31.51 -5.59
CA HIS A 339 -18.69 -32.60 -4.61
C HIS A 339 -19.94 -32.72 -3.72
N THR A 340 -20.10 -33.86 -3.05
CA THR A 340 -21.27 -34.24 -2.24
C THR A 340 -21.53 -33.40 -0.99
N HIS A 341 -20.69 -32.40 -0.70
CA HIS A 341 -20.79 -31.55 0.49
C HIS A 341 -20.93 -30.05 0.16
N ALA A 342 -21.09 -29.67 -1.11
CA ALA A 342 -21.12 -28.27 -1.56
C ALA A 342 -22.18 -27.41 -0.83
N ASP A 343 -23.36 -27.96 -0.53
CA ASP A 343 -24.42 -27.26 0.21
C ASP A 343 -24.14 -27.11 1.73
N THR A 344 -23.13 -27.80 2.25
CA THR A 344 -22.86 -27.96 3.69
C THR A 344 -21.51 -27.42 4.16
N ALA A 345 -20.56 -27.22 3.24
CA ALA A 345 -19.17 -26.89 3.55
C ALA A 345 -18.72 -25.56 2.93
N ILE A 346 -17.62 -24.99 3.44
CA ILE A 346 -17.04 -23.77 2.86
C ILE A 346 -16.09 -24.12 1.71
N ASP A 347 -16.47 -23.74 0.49
CA ASP A 347 -15.59 -23.78 -0.67
C ASP A 347 -14.92 -22.42 -0.87
N TYR A 348 -13.74 -22.26 -0.26
CA TYR A 348 -12.98 -21.00 -0.25
C TYR A 348 -12.54 -20.51 -1.64
N ARG A 349 -12.60 -21.34 -2.69
CA ARG A 349 -12.50 -20.89 -4.10
C ARG A 349 -13.45 -19.74 -4.45
N HIS A 350 -14.59 -19.63 -3.77
CA HIS A 350 -15.59 -18.59 -4.01
C HIS A 350 -15.39 -17.34 -3.13
N TRP A 351 -14.36 -17.32 -2.29
CA TRP A 351 -14.02 -16.21 -1.38
C TRP A 351 -12.76 -15.45 -1.81
N SER A 352 -12.14 -15.87 -2.93
CA SER A 352 -10.82 -15.42 -3.39
C SER A 352 -10.83 -15.27 -4.92
N ILE A 353 -9.82 -14.59 -5.46
CA ILE A 353 -9.63 -14.46 -6.91
C ILE A 353 -9.06 -15.74 -7.56
N PRO A 354 -7.99 -16.38 -7.03
CA PRO A 354 -7.51 -17.65 -7.56
C PRO A 354 -8.34 -18.84 -7.05
N LEU A 355 -8.49 -19.87 -7.90
CA LEU A 355 -9.01 -21.18 -7.54
C LEU A 355 -8.10 -21.88 -6.51
N SER A 356 -6.82 -22.06 -6.86
CA SER A 356 -5.85 -22.80 -6.05
C SER A 356 -5.35 -21.98 -4.86
N ARG A 357 -5.34 -22.59 -3.68
CA ARG A 357 -4.94 -21.96 -2.41
C ARG A 357 -4.26 -22.97 -1.47
N ARG A 358 -3.16 -22.54 -0.85
CA ARG A 358 -2.28 -23.35 0.04
C ARG A 358 -2.75 -23.32 1.50
N PHE A 359 -2.17 -24.17 2.35
CA PHE A 359 -2.55 -24.35 3.76
C PHE A 359 -2.09 -23.22 4.71
N ARG A 360 -2.41 -21.95 4.38
CA ARG A 360 -1.99 -20.74 5.10
C ARG A 360 -2.35 -20.73 6.59
N SER A 361 -3.51 -21.31 6.93
CA SER A 361 -4.02 -21.36 8.31
C SER A 361 -3.12 -22.17 9.25
N LEU A 362 -2.31 -23.10 8.73
CA LEU A 362 -1.43 -23.94 9.53
C LEU A 362 -0.37 -23.10 10.26
N LYS A 363 0.37 -22.23 9.57
CA LYS A 363 1.36 -21.37 10.23
C LYS A 363 0.75 -20.40 11.24
N LEU A 364 -0.43 -19.86 10.96
CA LEU A 364 -1.12 -18.96 11.88
C LEU A 364 -1.59 -19.70 13.15
N TRP A 365 -2.04 -20.95 13.01
CA TRP A 365 -2.34 -21.85 14.12
C TRP A 365 -1.10 -22.17 14.96
N PHE A 366 0.04 -22.47 14.32
CA PHE A 366 1.33 -22.66 15.02
C PHE A 366 1.73 -21.40 15.81
N VAL A 367 1.66 -20.20 15.22
CA VAL A 367 1.95 -18.92 15.90
C VAL A 367 1.02 -18.71 17.10
N MET A 368 -0.30 -18.82 16.90
CA MET A 368 -1.28 -18.60 17.98
C MET A 368 -1.16 -19.61 19.11
N ARG A 369 -0.84 -20.87 18.83
CA ARG A 369 -0.63 -21.90 19.86
C ARG A 369 0.73 -21.80 20.55
N SER A 370 1.78 -21.36 19.85
CA SER A 370 3.13 -21.28 20.42
C SER A 370 3.35 -20.03 21.28
N TYR A 371 2.73 -18.89 20.93
CA TYR A 371 2.85 -17.66 21.72
C TYR A 371 1.68 -17.43 22.69
N GLY A 372 0.50 -17.97 22.37
CA GLY A 372 -0.76 -17.61 23.02
C GLY A 372 -1.15 -16.15 22.77
N ILE A 373 -2.39 -15.80 23.14
CA ILE A 373 -2.85 -14.41 23.03
C ILE A 373 -2.05 -13.48 23.96
N SER A 374 -1.63 -13.96 25.14
CA SER A 374 -0.80 -13.20 26.07
C SER A 374 0.59 -12.86 25.53
N GLY A 375 1.29 -13.80 24.88
CA GLY A 375 2.59 -13.55 24.26
C GLY A 375 2.50 -12.59 23.08
N LEU A 376 1.48 -12.74 22.23
CA LEU A 376 1.24 -11.82 21.11
C LEU A 376 0.86 -10.41 21.60
N GLN A 377 0.04 -10.29 22.65
CA GLN A 377 -0.24 -9.02 23.31
C GLN A 377 1.04 -8.37 23.87
N ALA A 378 1.93 -9.15 24.51
CA ALA A 378 3.19 -8.64 25.05
C ALA A 378 4.12 -8.11 23.95
N TYR A 379 4.21 -8.82 22.80
CA TYR A 379 4.93 -8.37 21.61
C TYR A 379 4.42 -7.00 21.10
N ILE A 380 3.10 -6.84 20.95
CA ILE A 380 2.47 -5.57 20.55
C ILE A 380 2.74 -4.47 21.58
N ARG A 381 2.55 -4.75 22.88
CA ARG A 381 2.78 -3.80 23.98
C ARG A 381 4.22 -3.30 24.03
N ASN A 382 5.21 -4.18 23.83
CA ASN A 382 6.62 -3.78 23.70
C ASN A 382 6.81 -2.78 22.55
N HIS A 383 6.27 -3.07 21.36
CA HIS A 383 6.40 -2.19 20.19
C HIS A 383 5.73 -0.82 20.39
N VAL A 384 4.59 -0.76 21.11
CA VAL A 384 3.96 0.51 21.51
C VAL A 384 4.83 1.27 22.51
N GLN A 385 5.38 0.60 23.52
CA GLN A 385 6.28 1.23 24.51
C GLN A 385 7.58 1.76 23.87
N LEU A 386 8.15 1.03 22.91
CA LEU A 386 9.34 1.47 22.15
C LEU A 386 9.04 2.65 21.23
N ALA A 387 7.87 2.71 20.59
CA ALA A 387 7.43 3.91 19.87
C ALA A 387 7.23 5.11 20.81
N LYS A 388 6.68 4.90 22.02
CA LYS A 388 6.59 5.95 23.05
C LYS A 388 7.96 6.40 23.58
N ARG A 389 8.95 5.52 23.65
CA ARG A 389 10.35 5.89 23.94
C ARG A 389 10.91 6.80 22.84
N PHE A 390 10.77 6.42 21.58
CA PHE A 390 11.23 7.23 20.45
C PHE A 390 10.47 8.58 20.38
N GLU A 391 9.16 8.60 20.66
CA GLU A 391 8.37 9.83 20.77
C GLU A 391 8.96 10.78 21.82
N ALA A 392 9.31 10.27 23.00
CA ALA A 392 9.91 11.07 24.07
C ALA A 392 11.29 11.62 23.69
N LEU A 393 12.11 10.86 22.95
CA LEU A 393 13.40 11.30 22.42
C LEU A 393 13.23 12.43 21.39
N VAL A 394 12.32 12.27 20.41
CA VAL A 394 11.99 13.31 19.42
C VAL A 394 11.46 14.59 20.09
N ARG A 395 10.62 14.47 21.13
CA ARG A 395 10.10 15.63 21.89
C ARG A 395 11.17 16.36 22.70
N LYS A 396 12.25 15.67 23.11
CA LYS A 396 13.33 16.24 23.93
C LYS A 396 14.32 17.08 23.10
N ASP A 397 14.55 16.73 21.84
CA ASP A 397 15.43 17.49 20.95
C ASP A 397 14.68 18.64 20.27
N SER A 398 15.06 19.88 20.61
CA SER A 398 14.42 21.09 20.09
C SER A 398 14.59 21.27 18.57
N ARG A 399 15.51 20.55 17.92
CA ARG A 399 15.72 20.56 16.46
C ARG A 399 14.61 19.82 15.70
N PHE A 400 13.86 18.93 16.33
CA PHE A 400 12.86 18.08 15.66
C PHE A 400 11.41 18.45 16.01
N GLU A 401 10.46 17.98 15.20
CA GLU A 401 9.02 18.08 15.42
C GLU A 401 8.33 16.75 15.04
N LEU A 402 7.29 16.37 15.80
CA LEU A 402 6.44 15.22 15.48
C LEU A 402 5.38 15.61 14.45
N CYS A 403 4.98 14.63 13.64
CA CYS A 403 4.05 14.78 12.53
C CYS A 403 2.82 13.86 12.63
N ASN A 404 2.74 13.00 13.65
CA ASN A 404 1.56 12.17 13.92
C ASN A 404 1.24 12.09 15.42
N GLU A 405 0.04 11.61 15.75
CA GLU A 405 -0.29 11.12 17.08
C GLU A 405 0.24 9.68 17.19
N VAL A 406 1.24 9.44 18.04
CA VAL A 406 1.87 8.12 18.18
C VAL A 406 0.96 7.19 18.98
N VAL A 407 0.12 6.43 18.28
CA VAL A 407 -0.80 5.46 18.89
C VAL A 407 -0.19 4.06 18.97
N LEU A 408 0.49 3.62 17.91
CA LEU A 408 1.09 2.28 17.75
C LEU A 408 2.61 2.36 17.45
N GLY A 409 3.19 1.29 16.92
CA GLY A 409 4.61 1.14 16.57
C GLY A 409 5.12 2.01 15.40
N LEU A 410 4.53 3.17 15.13
CA LEU A 410 4.97 4.12 14.10
C LEU A 410 5.08 5.54 14.67
N VAL A 411 6.28 6.11 14.59
CA VAL A 411 6.51 7.54 14.84
C VAL A 411 6.83 8.25 13.53
N CYS A 412 6.14 9.36 13.30
CA CYS A 412 6.38 10.24 12.15
C CYS A 412 6.98 11.55 12.65
N PHE A 413 8.14 11.91 12.13
CA PHE A 413 8.92 13.04 12.63
C PHE A 413 9.68 13.75 11.50
N ARG A 414 10.22 14.93 11.78
CA ARG A 414 11.11 15.67 10.89
C ARG A 414 12.00 16.63 11.66
N ALA A 415 13.13 17.00 11.08
CA ALA A 415 13.87 18.18 11.48
C ALA A 415 13.04 19.43 11.16
N LYS A 416 13.00 20.39 12.09
CA LYS A 416 12.40 21.71 11.88
C LYS A 416 13.21 22.44 10.81
N GLY A 417 12.53 22.91 9.76
CA GLY A 417 13.20 23.47 8.59
C GLY A 417 12.50 23.07 7.29
N THR A 418 13.25 23.04 6.19
CA THR A 418 12.72 22.74 4.85
C THR A 418 12.50 21.24 4.62
N ASP A 419 11.71 20.91 3.61
CA ASP A 419 11.55 19.53 3.15
C ASP A 419 12.84 19.02 2.46
N LYS A 420 13.61 19.94 1.83
CA LYS A 420 14.96 19.69 1.30
C LYS A 420 15.96 19.22 2.37
N LEU A 421 15.93 19.82 3.57
CA LEU A 421 16.74 19.37 4.71
C LEU A 421 16.39 17.94 5.12
N ASN A 422 15.10 17.62 5.19
CA ASN A 422 14.63 16.30 5.58
C ASN A 422 14.88 15.22 4.51
N GLN A 423 14.87 15.61 3.23
CA GLN A 423 15.31 14.76 2.12
C GLN A 423 16.82 14.46 2.21
N LYS A 424 17.66 15.48 2.43
CA LYS A 424 19.11 15.30 2.67
C LYS A 424 19.37 14.38 3.87
N LEU A 425 18.69 14.61 5.00
CA LEU A 425 18.82 13.81 6.21
C LEU A 425 18.47 12.34 5.98
N LEU A 426 17.34 12.08 5.33
CA LEU A 426 16.91 10.70 5.05
C LEU A 426 17.81 9.98 4.03
N SER A 427 18.33 10.70 3.03
CA SER A 427 19.32 10.16 2.10
C SER A 427 20.57 9.75 2.87
N ALA A 428 21.26 10.68 3.54
CA ALA A 428 22.52 10.42 4.25
C ALA A 428 22.42 9.24 5.25
N ILE A 429 21.29 9.12 5.96
CA ILE A 429 21.03 7.98 6.85
C ILE A 429 20.91 6.66 6.08
N ASN A 430 20.09 6.59 5.01
CA ASN A 430 19.90 5.38 4.21
C ASN A 430 21.17 4.98 3.43
N ASP A 431 21.85 5.97 2.83
CA ASP A 431 23.05 5.81 2.02
C ASP A 431 24.21 5.25 2.87
N SER A 432 24.26 5.61 4.16
CA SER A 432 25.23 5.04 5.12
C SER A 432 25.06 3.55 5.41
N GLY A 433 23.91 2.96 5.08
CA GLY A 433 23.58 1.58 5.45
C GLY A 433 23.45 1.32 6.96
N LYS A 434 23.50 2.35 7.81
CA LYS A 434 23.38 2.21 9.28
C LYS A 434 21.93 2.00 9.73
N LEU A 435 20.96 2.67 9.10
CA LEU A 435 19.52 2.49 9.32
C LEU A 435 18.81 2.42 7.96
N HIS A 436 17.60 1.86 7.93
CA HIS A 436 16.70 2.04 6.79
C HIS A 436 15.37 2.65 7.20
N MET A 437 15.02 3.80 6.62
CA MET A 437 13.74 4.50 6.80
C MET A 437 13.19 4.97 5.45
N VAL A 438 11.88 5.24 5.41
CA VAL A 438 11.19 5.78 4.22
C VAL A 438 10.40 7.04 4.56
N PRO A 439 10.18 7.95 3.60
CA PRO A 439 9.39 9.14 3.84
C PRO A 439 7.90 8.88 3.59
N ALA A 440 7.07 9.81 4.02
CA ALA A 440 5.74 10.04 3.48
C ALA A 440 5.47 11.54 3.34
N ARG A 441 4.29 11.89 2.80
CA ARG A 441 3.72 13.24 2.91
C ARG A 441 2.59 13.20 3.93
N VAL A 442 2.77 13.87 5.07
CA VAL A 442 1.72 14.03 6.09
C VAL A 442 1.35 15.51 6.13
N ASN A 443 0.05 15.81 6.00
CA ASN A 443 -0.45 17.18 5.81
C ASN A 443 0.36 17.97 4.76
N GLN A 444 0.59 17.33 3.62
CA GLN A 444 1.39 17.79 2.46
C GLN A 444 2.91 18.01 2.71
N ARG A 445 3.40 17.91 3.96
CA ARG A 445 4.82 18.07 4.33
C ARG A 445 5.60 16.76 4.21
N PHE A 446 6.85 16.81 3.75
CA PHE A 446 7.77 15.67 3.78
C PHE A 446 8.12 15.28 5.21
N THR A 447 7.94 14.00 5.54
CA THR A 447 8.01 13.48 6.92
C THR A 447 8.74 12.14 6.91
N ILE A 448 9.66 11.93 7.85
CA ILE A 448 10.40 10.68 8.03
C ILE A 448 9.57 9.73 8.90
N ARG A 449 9.52 8.45 8.54
CA ARG A 449 8.80 7.41 9.28
C ARG A 449 9.78 6.47 9.96
N PHE A 450 9.59 6.27 11.27
CA PHE A 450 10.27 5.30 12.09
C PHE A 450 9.27 4.23 12.55
N ALA A 451 9.26 3.07 11.89
CA ALA A 451 8.46 1.92 12.29
C ALA A 451 9.28 0.97 13.18
N LEU A 452 8.71 0.47 14.27
CA LEU A 452 9.30 -0.61 15.06
C LEU A 452 8.97 -1.94 14.37
N ALA A 453 9.97 -2.58 13.74
CA ALA A 453 9.74 -3.72 12.85
C ALA A 453 10.41 -5.05 13.28
N ALA A 454 11.58 -5.02 13.90
CA ALA A 454 12.28 -6.26 14.27
C ALA A 454 11.53 -7.02 15.39
N PRO A 455 11.26 -8.34 15.24
CA PRO A 455 10.45 -9.12 16.18
C PRO A 455 10.84 -8.99 17.66
N ASN A 456 12.14 -8.85 17.93
CA ASN A 456 12.78 -8.80 19.24
C ASN A 456 13.36 -7.41 19.58
N ALA A 457 12.88 -6.32 18.96
CA ALA A 457 13.37 -4.97 19.19
C ALA A 457 13.41 -4.58 20.68
N THR A 458 14.47 -3.86 21.06
CA THR A 458 14.76 -3.44 22.44
C THR A 458 14.83 -1.92 22.58
N ALA A 459 14.91 -1.42 23.82
CA ALA A 459 15.17 -0.01 24.09
C ALA A 459 16.54 0.45 23.55
N SER A 460 17.53 -0.44 23.51
CA SER A 460 18.88 -0.15 22.99
C SER A 460 18.85 0.14 21.50
N ASP A 461 18.08 -0.63 20.72
CA ASP A 461 17.95 -0.42 19.28
C ASP A 461 17.32 0.95 18.96
N VAL A 462 16.33 1.36 19.76
CA VAL A 462 15.69 2.68 19.68
C VAL A 462 16.67 3.80 20.02
N ASP A 463 17.48 3.64 21.08
CA ASP A 463 18.46 4.64 21.49
C ASP A 463 19.60 4.78 20.45
N ILE A 464 20.10 3.66 19.92
CA ILE A 464 21.12 3.62 18.86
C ILE A 464 20.59 4.29 17.58
N ALA A 465 19.37 3.95 17.16
CA ALA A 465 18.77 4.56 15.99
C ALA A 465 18.53 6.07 16.18
N TRP A 466 18.14 6.50 17.38
CA TRP A 466 18.01 7.92 17.69
C TRP A 466 19.34 8.66 17.65
N SER A 467 20.42 8.09 18.21
CA SER A 467 21.77 8.68 18.12
C SER A 467 22.14 8.94 16.66
N ILE A 468 22.08 7.90 15.82
CA ILE A 468 22.39 8.00 14.39
C ILE A 468 21.59 9.12 13.70
N ILE A 469 20.32 9.27 14.04
CA ILE A 469 19.45 10.35 13.52
C ILE A 469 19.90 11.74 14.01
N THR A 470 20.28 11.88 15.28
CA THR A 470 20.74 13.14 15.86
C THR A 470 22.14 13.55 15.39
N ASP A 471 22.99 12.56 15.09
CA ASP A 471 24.37 12.70 14.63
C ASP A 471 24.38 13.17 13.17
N TYR A 472 23.65 12.50 12.28
CA TYR A 472 23.50 12.94 10.88
C TYR A 472 22.84 14.32 10.75
N LEU A 473 21.94 14.71 11.67
CA LEU A 473 21.42 16.07 11.68
C LEU A 473 22.47 17.09 12.18
N ALA A 474 23.36 16.72 13.09
CA ALA A 474 24.46 17.61 13.51
C ALA A 474 25.44 17.84 12.35
N GLU A 475 25.95 16.77 11.71
CA GLU A 475 26.82 16.85 10.54
C GLU A 475 26.21 17.71 9.41
N LEU A 476 24.92 17.52 9.11
CA LEU A 476 24.23 18.31 8.08
C LEU A 476 24.03 19.77 8.47
N LEU A 477 23.81 20.10 9.75
CA LEU A 477 23.68 21.48 10.22
C LEU A 477 25.03 22.20 10.34
N GLU A 478 26.14 21.47 10.50
CA GLU A 478 27.50 22.03 10.47
C GLU A 478 28.03 22.23 9.04
N SER A 479 27.46 21.52 8.05
CA SER A 479 27.82 21.68 6.65
C SER A 479 27.51 23.10 6.12
N LYS A 480 28.52 23.74 5.49
CA LYS A 480 28.46 25.16 5.07
C LYS A 480 27.25 25.49 4.19
N ASP A 481 26.94 24.65 3.19
CA ASP A 481 25.77 24.79 2.32
C ASP A 481 24.45 25.00 3.08
N VAL A 482 24.28 24.28 4.20
CA VAL A 482 23.05 24.33 5.02
C VAL A 482 23.08 25.54 5.94
N MET A 483 24.24 25.90 6.50
CA MET A 483 24.41 27.13 7.27
C MET A 483 24.18 28.40 6.43
N ASP A 484 24.63 28.43 5.18
CA ASP A 484 24.40 29.57 4.29
C ASP A 484 22.93 29.66 3.87
N GLU A 485 22.26 28.55 3.54
CA GLU A 485 20.80 28.53 3.32
C GLU A 485 20.01 28.99 4.55
N LEU A 486 20.37 28.52 5.76
CA LEU A 486 19.70 28.91 7.00
C LEU A 486 19.95 30.39 7.36
N THR A 487 21.16 30.89 7.14
CA THR A 487 21.54 32.28 7.43
C THR A 487 20.85 33.24 6.49
N GLN A 488 20.86 32.97 5.17
CA GLN A 488 20.07 33.75 4.21
C GLN A 488 18.58 33.75 4.57
N ARG A 489 18.03 32.61 5.03
CA ARG A 489 16.62 32.49 5.39
C ARG A 489 16.26 33.27 6.66
N LYS A 490 17.10 33.26 7.70
CA LYS A 490 16.94 34.15 8.87
C LYS A 490 16.91 35.62 8.44
N MET A 491 17.89 36.06 7.65
CA MET A 491 17.93 37.44 7.14
C MET A 491 16.69 37.79 6.30
N LEU A 492 16.11 36.82 5.56
CA LEU A 492 14.88 37.02 4.79
C LEU A 492 13.64 37.14 5.68
N GLU A 493 13.54 36.34 6.74
CA GLU A 493 12.43 36.39 7.71
C GLU A 493 12.50 37.64 8.59
N GLU A 494 13.69 38.07 9.01
CA GLU A 494 13.94 39.34 9.68
C GLU A 494 13.59 40.53 8.78
N LYS A 495 14.02 40.53 7.51
CA LYS A 495 13.61 41.54 6.51
C LYS A 495 12.09 41.57 6.31
N LYS A 496 11.42 40.41 6.25
CA LYS A 496 9.96 40.34 6.17
C LYS A 496 9.31 40.94 7.42
N ARG A 497 9.80 40.62 8.63
CA ARG A 497 9.27 41.16 9.89
C ARG A 497 9.45 42.67 9.98
N ALA A 498 10.64 43.18 9.68
CA ALA A 498 10.94 44.61 9.62
C ALA A 498 10.08 45.36 8.58
N THR A 499 9.84 44.75 7.41
CA THR A 499 8.93 45.32 6.38
C THR A 499 7.47 45.36 6.88
N LEU A 500 7.05 44.37 7.67
CA LEU A 500 5.72 44.31 8.28
C LEU A 500 5.56 45.33 9.42
N GLU A 501 6.61 45.52 10.23
CA GLU A 501 6.70 46.55 11.26
C GLU A 501 6.70 47.96 10.65
N GLN A 502 7.45 48.20 9.56
CA GLN A 502 7.39 49.44 8.76
C GLN A 502 6.01 49.69 8.14
N ARG A 503 5.37 48.67 7.56
CA ARG A 503 4.01 48.82 7.01
C ARG A 503 2.98 49.15 8.10
N ARG A 504 3.13 48.58 9.31
CA ARG A 504 2.31 48.93 10.47
C ARG A 504 2.54 50.36 10.94
N SER A 505 3.79 50.81 11.08
CA SER A 505 4.08 52.19 11.51
C SER A 505 3.68 53.24 10.46
N PHE A 506 3.82 52.93 9.16
CA PHE A 506 3.32 53.75 8.07
C PHE A 506 1.78 53.85 8.08
N PHE A 507 1.07 52.73 8.26
CA PHE A 507 -0.39 52.73 8.35
C PHE A 507 -0.89 53.52 9.57
N VAL A 508 -0.24 53.37 10.74
CA VAL A 508 -0.56 54.17 11.94
C VAL A 508 -0.37 55.66 11.66
N ARG A 509 0.75 56.08 11.05
CA ARG A 509 0.98 57.48 10.65
C ARG A 509 -0.08 58.00 9.67
N MET A 510 -0.45 57.21 8.66
CA MET A 510 -1.47 57.57 7.66
C MET A 510 -2.86 57.81 8.28
N VAL A 511 -3.16 57.19 9.43
CA VAL A 511 -4.42 57.39 10.16
C VAL A 511 -4.32 58.52 11.20
N SER A 512 -3.12 58.86 11.70
CA SER A 512 -2.91 59.89 12.73
C SER A 512 -2.39 61.25 12.23
N ASP A 513 -1.91 61.36 10.99
CA ASP A 513 -1.38 62.59 10.39
C ASP A 513 -2.39 63.19 9.39
N PRO A 514 -3.00 64.36 9.68
CA PRO A 514 -3.96 65.00 8.78
C PRO A 514 -3.38 65.38 7.40
N ALA A 515 -2.06 65.53 7.26
CA ALA A 515 -1.43 65.94 6.01
C ALA A 515 -1.35 64.81 4.95
N ILE A 516 -1.68 63.56 5.33
CA ILE A 516 -1.45 62.35 4.50
C ILE A 516 -2.78 61.72 4.03
N GLN A 517 -3.94 62.28 4.38
CA GLN A 517 -5.25 61.72 3.99
C GLN A 517 -5.65 62.06 2.53
N PRO A 518 -5.96 61.08 1.66
CA PRO A 518 -6.52 61.34 0.33
C PRO A 518 -7.98 61.78 0.40
N GLY A 519 -8.30 62.95 -0.18
CA GLY A 519 -9.66 63.49 -0.21
C GLY A 519 -10.59 62.78 -1.19
N PHE A 520 -11.78 62.38 -0.73
CA PHE A 520 -12.83 61.82 -1.57
C PHE A 520 -13.64 62.91 -2.29
N THR A 521 -13.65 62.90 -3.62
CA THR A 521 -14.51 63.76 -4.46
C THR A 521 -15.62 62.96 -5.16
N LYS A 522 -16.82 63.56 -5.29
CA LYS A 522 -18.01 62.92 -5.87
C LYS A 522 -18.10 63.17 -7.39
N THR A 523 -18.58 62.18 -8.14
CA THR A 523 -18.89 62.27 -9.58
C THR A 523 -20.29 62.85 -9.85
N PRO A 524 -20.47 63.68 -10.90
CA PRO A 524 -21.78 64.14 -11.39
C PRO A 524 -22.27 63.39 -12.65
N ASN A 525 -23.59 63.36 -12.86
CA ASN A 525 -24.25 62.77 -14.04
C ASN A 525 -24.28 63.72 -15.26
N ARG A 526 -24.44 63.17 -16.48
CA ARG A 526 -24.93 63.91 -17.67
C ARG A 526 -25.68 63.00 -18.66
N THR A 527 -26.45 63.60 -19.58
CA THR A 527 -27.52 62.95 -20.39
C THR A 527 -27.51 63.40 -21.87
N GLY A 528 -27.97 62.54 -22.79
CA GLY A 528 -28.11 62.79 -24.24
C GLY A 528 -26.78 62.77 -25.03
N GLY A 529 -26.66 62.28 -26.27
CA GLY A 529 -27.64 61.94 -27.33
C GLY A 529 -27.62 63.03 -28.43
N LYS A 530 -27.43 62.78 -29.74
CA LYS A 530 -27.30 61.54 -30.56
C LYS A 530 -26.24 61.75 -31.66
N LEU A 531 -25.81 60.67 -32.33
CA LEU A 531 -25.37 60.71 -33.73
C LEU A 531 -25.61 59.34 -34.38
N ASP A 532 -26.38 59.33 -35.48
CA ASP A 532 -26.79 58.14 -36.24
C ASP A 532 -26.18 58.24 -37.66
N THR A 533 -25.76 57.20 -38.39
CA THR A 533 -25.86 55.73 -38.19
C THR A 533 -24.53 55.07 -38.71
N GLN A 534 -24.35 53.87 -39.32
CA GLN A 534 -25.24 52.82 -39.86
C GLN A 534 -24.62 51.38 -39.75
N ALA A 535 -24.39 50.69 -40.87
CA ALA A 535 -23.94 49.29 -41.02
C ALA A 535 -22.40 49.17 -41.12
N THR A 536 -21.74 48.05 -40.79
CA THR A 536 -22.07 46.65 -41.16
C THR A 536 -21.77 45.61 -40.06
N ILE A 537 -22.52 44.51 -40.07
CA ILE A 537 -22.51 43.36 -39.13
C ILE A 537 -21.65 42.21 -39.73
N GLY A 538 -20.99 41.30 -39.01
CA GLY A 538 -20.88 41.01 -37.57
C GLY A 538 -19.73 39.99 -37.34
N GLY A 539 -19.61 39.26 -36.22
CA GLY A 539 -20.51 39.10 -35.06
C GLY A 539 -19.76 38.64 -33.80
N ILE A 540 -20.49 38.19 -32.77
CA ILE A 540 -20.03 38.11 -31.38
C ILE A 540 -19.59 36.69 -30.96
N GLY A 541 -18.53 36.59 -30.13
CA GLY A 541 -18.17 35.38 -29.39
C GLY A 541 -17.56 35.73 -28.02
N SER A 542 -18.26 35.40 -26.93
CA SER A 542 -17.87 35.76 -25.55
C SER A 542 -17.27 34.58 -24.77
N ASN A 543 -16.13 34.81 -24.10
CA ASN A 543 -15.48 33.82 -23.24
C ASN A 543 -16.26 33.57 -21.93
N PRO A 544 -16.59 32.32 -21.57
CA PRO A 544 -16.98 31.94 -20.21
C PRO A 544 -15.76 31.58 -19.35
N THR A 545 -15.76 31.98 -18.07
CA THR A 545 -14.76 31.55 -17.07
C THR A 545 -15.02 30.11 -16.63
N ASN A 546 -14.05 29.22 -16.79
CA ASN A 546 -14.26 27.79 -16.59
C ASN A 546 -13.75 27.30 -15.21
N SER A 547 -14.64 26.92 -14.30
CA SER A 547 -14.33 26.37 -12.98
C SER A 547 -13.99 24.89 -13.07
N ALA A 548 -12.70 24.54 -13.00
CA ALA A 548 -12.22 23.18 -13.26
C ALA A 548 -12.45 22.19 -12.09
N THR A 549 -13.68 21.67 -11.96
CA THR A 549 -13.97 20.43 -11.21
C THR A 549 -13.28 19.24 -11.88
N ARG A 550 -12.13 18.82 -11.35
CA ARG A 550 -11.33 17.70 -11.90
C ARG A 550 -11.77 16.36 -11.34
N SER A 551 -12.77 15.74 -11.98
CA SER A 551 -12.98 14.30 -11.84
C SER A 551 -11.93 13.55 -12.68
N TRP A 552 -11.34 12.49 -12.13
CA TRP A 552 -10.31 11.70 -12.81
C TRP A 552 -10.93 10.38 -13.28
N ILE A 553 -10.74 10.04 -14.56
CA ILE A 553 -11.20 8.78 -15.14
C ILE A 553 -10.04 7.77 -15.04
N SER A 554 -10.32 6.56 -14.59
CA SER A 554 -9.34 5.48 -14.50
C SER A 554 -8.91 5.00 -15.89
N TRP A 555 -7.62 4.66 -16.03
CA TRP A 555 -6.99 4.32 -17.31
C TRP A 555 -7.76 3.29 -18.18
N PRO A 556 -8.36 2.22 -17.62
CA PRO A 556 -9.12 1.25 -18.42
C PRO A 556 -10.44 1.82 -18.98
N LEU A 557 -11.16 2.66 -18.22
CA LEU A 557 -12.41 3.29 -18.66
C LEU A 557 -12.17 4.29 -19.80
N ALA A 558 -11.07 5.05 -19.72
CA ALA A 558 -10.66 5.99 -20.77
C ALA A 558 -10.26 5.29 -22.09
N TYR A 559 -9.87 4.02 -22.04
CA TYR A 559 -9.59 3.21 -23.23
C TYR A 559 -10.88 2.66 -23.86
N LEU A 560 -11.84 2.22 -23.04
CA LEU A 560 -13.11 1.63 -23.50
C LEU A 560 -14.10 2.67 -24.06
N MET A 561 -14.02 3.94 -23.65
CA MET A 561 -14.86 5.02 -24.17
C MET A 561 -14.30 5.67 -25.46
N LYS A 562 -13.49 4.93 -26.23
CA LYS A 562 -12.99 5.37 -27.54
C LYS A 562 -13.98 5.06 -28.66
N ASP A 563 -14.87 6.02 -28.91
CA ASP A 563 -15.47 6.20 -30.23
C ASP A 563 -15.43 7.68 -30.65
N ALA A 564 -15.25 7.92 -31.94
CA ALA A 564 -15.34 9.23 -32.61
C ALA A 564 -14.45 10.40 -32.10
N ALA A 565 -13.12 10.24 -32.06
CA ALA A 565 -12.17 11.36 -32.16
C ALA A 565 -10.82 10.92 -32.77
N ASP A 566 -10.19 11.80 -33.56
CA ASP A 566 -8.99 11.49 -34.37
C ASP A 566 -7.65 11.73 -33.64
N THR A 567 -6.59 11.11 -34.19
CA THR A 567 -5.14 11.19 -33.93
C THR A 567 -4.54 11.99 -32.76
N SER A 568 -3.71 11.27 -32.00
CA SER A 568 -2.41 11.70 -31.42
C SER A 568 -2.32 13.01 -30.61
N GLU A 569 -2.68 12.95 -29.32
CA GLU A 569 -1.71 13.03 -28.20
C GLU A 569 -2.43 12.72 -26.86
N LEU A 570 -1.74 12.10 -25.90
CA LEU A 570 -2.29 11.82 -24.56
C LEU A 570 -1.26 12.17 -23.48
N SER A 571 -1.44 13.33 -22.84
CA SER A 571 -0.61 13.80 -21.73
C SER A 571 -0.97 13.09 -20.42
N LEU A 572 -0.51 11.85 -20.25
CA LEU A 572 -0.66 11.09 -19.00
C LEU A 572 0.31 11.62 -17.93
N ARG A 573 -0.22 11.96 -16.75
CA ARG A 573 0.56 12.50 -15.63
C ARG A 573 0.36 11.68 -14.36
N PHE A 574 1.38 10.91 -13.97
CA PHE A 574 1.36 10.10 -12.75
C PHE A 574 1.66 10.97 -11.52
N ARG A 575 0.88 10.83 -10.45
CA ARG A 575 0.90 11.73 -9.28
C ARG A 575 2.21 11.70 -8.47
N HIS A 576 3.08 10.71 -8.73
CA HIS A 576 4.34 10.47 -8.00
C HIS A 576 5.56 10.23 -8.91
N LEU A 577 5.44 10.42 -10.22
CA LEU A 577 6.55 10.36 -11.18
C LEU A 577 6.37 11.45 -12.25
N ASP A 578 7.19 12.51 -12.21
CA ASP A 578 7.30 13.48 -13.33
C ASP A 578 8.12 12.86 -14.48
N THR A 579 7.66 11.72 -15.00
CA THR A 579 8.31 10.94 -16.08
C THR A 579 7.40 10.87 -17.30
N MET A 580 7.75 11.62 -18.34
CA MET A 580 7.02 11.63 -19.62
C MET A 580 7.40 10.39 -20.45
N VAL A 581 6.46 9.45 -20.62
CA VAL A 581 6.67 8.26 -21.47
C VAL A 581 6.19 8.56 -22.91
N ARG A 582 7.13 8.67 -23.85
CA ARG A 582 6.82 8.72 -25.29
C ARG A 582 6.67 7.30 -25.86
N LEU A 583 5.44 6.92 -26.22
CA LEU A 583 5.20 5.77 -27.08
C LEU A 583 5.68 6.11 -28.50
N LYS A 584 6.68 5.37 -29.00
CA LYS A 584 7.25 5.57 -30.34
C LYS A 584 6.42 4.78 -31.36
N ALA A 585 5.70 5.48 -32.24
CA ALA A 585 4.88 4.85 -33.26
C ALA A 585 5.73 3.99 -34.22
N SER A 586 5.23 2.82 -34.59
CA SER A 586 5.84 1.91 -35.57
C SER A 586 5.59 2.43 -36.98
N GLY A 587 6.43 3.36 -37.44
CA GLY A 587 6.35 3.94 -38.78
C GLY A 587 6.61 2.93 -39.89
N THR A 588 5.71 2.87 -40.86
CA THR A 588 5.86 2.09 -42.10
C THR A 588 6.96 2.69 -42.98
N GLY A 589 7.90 1.87 -43.44
CA GLY A 589 9.01 2.29 -44.31
C GLY A 589 9.39 1.21 -45.31
N SER A 590 9.50 1.57 -46.60
CA SER A 590 9.70 0.63 -47.72
C SER A 590 11.17 0.46 -48.12
N ARG A 591 11.44 -0.53 -48.98
CA ARG A 591 12.78 -1.01 -49.39
C ARG A 591 13.55 -0.04 -50.32
N ARG A 592 14.87 0.06 -50.09
CA ARG A 592 16.02 0.06 -51.04
C ARG A 592 17.28 0.02 -50.15
N GLY A 593 18.17 -0.98 -50.21
CA GLY A 593 19.23 -1.18 -51.22
C GLY A 593 20.54 -0.52 -50.74
N SER A 594 21.72 -1.15 -50.67
CA SER A 594 22.21 -2.44 -51.23
C SER A 594 23.51 -2.95 -50.55
N SER A 595 23.80 -4.27 -50.65
CA SER A 595 25.15 -4.95 -50.73
C SER A 595 26.30 -4.53 -49.76
N ASN A 596 27.06 -5.41 -49.06
CA ASN A 596 27.44 -6.83 -49.21
C ASN A 596 27.55 -7.52 -47.82
N GLY A 597 27.64 -8.85 -47.65
CA GLY A 597 27.53 -9.97 -48.60
C GLY A 597 27.85 -11.36 -47.96
N CYS A 598 27.25 -12.41 -48.53
CA CYS A 598 27.54 -13.87 -48.44
C CYS A 598 27.53 -14.67 -47.10
N SER A 599 26.87 -15.83 -47.18
CA SER A 599 26.94 -17.06 -46.36
C SER A 599 27.02 -18.25 -47.37
N PRO A 600 26.87 -19.56 -47.07
CA PRO A 600 26.66 -20.29 -45.80
C PRO A 600 27.55 -21.57 -45.64
N ASP A 601 27.21 -22.46 -44.69
CA ASP A 601 27.80 -23.81 -44.48
C ASP A 601 27.56 -24.80 -45.65
N PRO A 602 28.29 -25.94 -45.70
CA PRO A 602 27.72 -27.17 -45.11
C PRO A 602 28.73 -28.16 -44.47
N SER A 603 28.18 -29.14 -43.73
CA SER A 603 28.80 -30.41 -43.29
C SER A 603 28.23 -31.58 -44.15
N PRO A 604 28.64 -32.89 -44.08
CA PRO A 604 29.28 -33.60 -42.94
C PRO A 604 30.30 -34.73 -43.25
N SER A 605 30.70 -35.44 -42.18
CA SER A 605 31.14 -36.85 -42.11
C SER A 605 32.51 -37.31 -42.65
N ALA A 606 33.36 -37.84 -41.75
CA ALA A 606 34.03 -39.15 -41.87
C ALA A 606 34.88 -39.50 -40.62
N SER A 607 35.00 -40.79 -40.29
CA SER A 607 35.89 -41.41 -39.28
C SER A 607 35.97 -42.92 -39.58
N PRO A 608 36.89 -43.74 -39.00
CA PRO A 608 38.05 -43.44 -38.17
C PRO A 608 39.36 -44.08 -38.70
N SER A 609 40.50 -43.87 -38.01
CA SER A 609 41.65 -44.80 -38.08
C SER A 609 42.39 -44.92 -36.74
N ARG A 610 43.24 -45.94 -36.60
CA ARG A 610 43.76 -46.45 -35.30
C ARG A 610 45.18 -45.96 -34.98
N GLY A 611 45.43 -45.66 -33.69
CA GLY A 611 46.76 -45.64 -33.08
C GLY A 611 46.76 -46.48 -31.79
N ARG A 612 47.83 -47.23 -31.50
CA ARG A 612 47.92 -48.14 -30.33
C ARG A 612 48.93 -47.63 -29.29
N SER A 613 48.63 -47.85 -28.02
CA SER A 613 49.59 -47.86 -26.90
C SER A 613 50.48 -49.12 -26.94
N PRO A 614 51.62 -49.19 -26.22
CA PRO A 614 51.57 -49.77 -24.87
C PRO A 614 52.59 -49.19 -23.86
N ASN A 615 52.62 -49.82 -22.68
CA ASN A 615 53.58 -49.71 -21.54
C ASN A 615 53.32 -48.55 -20.56
N GLY A 616 53.41 -48.76 -19.23
CA GLY A 616 53.64 -50.01 -18.50
C GLY A 616 53.54 -49.81 -16.98
N ARG A 617 53.19 -50.86 -16.21
CA ARG A 617 53.10 -50.81 -14.74
C ARG A 617 54.43 -51.19 -14.07
N ALA A 618 54.70 -50.52 -12.94
CA ALA A 618 55.16 -51.15 -11.71
C ALA A 618 54.20 -50.68 -10.60
#